data_AF-A0A6J6E6T4-F1
#
_entry.id   AF-A0A6J6E6T4-F1
#
_cell.length_a   1.000
_cell.length_b   1.000
_cell.length_c   1.000
_cell.angle_alpha   90.00
_cell.angle_beta   90.00
_cell.angle_gamma   90.00
#
_symmetry.space_group_name_H-M   'P 1'
#
loop_
_entity.id
_entity.type
_entity.pdbx_description
1 polymer ?
#
loop_
_entity_poly.entity_id
_entity_poly.type
_entity_poly.pdbx_seq_one_letter_code
_entity_poly.pdbx_strand_id
1 'polypeptide(L)' 'MRRFANLKSYLVFSFSASIFTGVLVAFGTRTPEHALIAALVVFIVSIVLVATLDLSFKPDEQDPNKPRLR' A
#
# COMPACT_ATOMS: atom_id res chain seq x y z
N MET A 1 19.52 -3.26 -8.44
CA MET A 1 18.53 -2.38 -7.78
C MET A 1 17.14 -2.58 -8.40
N ARG A 2 16.42 -3.66 -8.06
CA ARG A 2 15.03 -3.92 -8.52
C ARG A 2 13.99 -3.80 -7.39
N ARG A 3 14.29 -3.05 -6.33
CA ARG A 3 13.41 -2.91 -5.15
C ARG A 3 12.11 -2.14 -5.42
N PHE A 4 11.98 -1.45 -6.55
CA PHE A 4 10.75 -0.74 -6.93
C PHE A 4 9.95 -1.43 -8.05
N ALA A 5 10.17 -2.72 -8.30
CA ALA A 5 9.47 -3.44 -9.37
C ALA A 5 7.93 -3.31 -9.27
N ASN A 6 7.41 -3.09 -8.06
CA ASN A 6 5.97 -3.02 -7.77
C ASN A 6 5.49 -1.63 -7.34
N LEU A 7 6.27 -0.56 -7.53
CA LEU A 7 5.85 0.81 -7.16
C LEU A 7 4.50 1.18 -7.80
N LYS A 8 4.30 0.78 -9.05
CA LYS A 8 3.04 0.98 -9.77
C LYS A 8 1.87 0.29 -9.05
N SER A 9 2.07 -0.93 -8.57
CA SER A 9 1.05 -1.69 -7.84
C SER A 9 0.69 -1.03 -6.52
N TYR A 10 1.68 -0.53 -5.78
CA TYR A 10 1.44 0.18 -4.50
C TYR A 10 0.66 1.48 -4.73
N LEU A 11 1.05 2.26 -5.73
CA LEU A 11 0.35 3.49 -6.09
C LEU A 11 -1.10 3.21 -6.50
N VAL A 12 -1.34 2.22 -7.36
CA VAL A 12 -2.69 1.86 -7.80
C VAL A 12 -3.55 1.39 -6.62
N PHE A 13 -2.98 0.55 -5.75
CA PHE A 13 -3.68 0.07 -4.56
C PHE A 13 -4.06 1.23 -3.63
N SER A 14 -3.09 2.03 -3.20
CA SER A 14 -3.32 3.14 -2.28
C SER A 14 -4.26 4.19 -2.85
N PHE A 15 -4.18 4.46 -4.16
CA PHE A 15 -5.08 5.38 -4.85
C PHE A 15 -6.51 4.84 -4.94
N SER A 16 -6.70 3.55 -5.24
CA SER A 16 -8.03 2.94 -5.24
C SER A 16 -8.66 2.93 -3.84
N ALA A 17 -7.87 2.65 -2.81
CA ALA A 17 -8.30 2.67 -1.41
C ALA A 17 -8.69 4.09 -0.95
N SER A 18 -7.94 5.11 -1.36
CA SER A 18 -8.24 6.50 -1.02
C SER A 18 -9.52 7.00 -1.67
N ILE A 19 -9.75 6.68 -2.95
CA ILE A 19 -11.00 7.00 -3.64
C ILE A 19 -12.17 6.30 -2.97
N PHE A 20 -12.05 4.99 -2.72
CA PHE A 20 -13.10 4.22 -2.09
C PHE A 20 -13.49 4.81 -0.73
N THR A 21 -12.50 5.15 0.09
CA THR A 21 -12.76 5.74 1.42
C THR A 21 -13.31 7.16 1.31
N GLY A 22 -12.80 7.97 0.38
CA GLY A 22 -13.32 9.32 0.11
C GLY A 22 -14.80 9.30 -0.28
N VAL A 23 -15.21 8.34 -1.12
CA VAL A 23 -16.62 8.13 -1.49
C VAL A 23 -17.46 7.74 -0.28
N LEU A 24 -17.00 6.78 0.54
CA LEU A 24 -17.71 6.38 1.76
C LEU A 24 -17.91 7.56 2.72
N VAL A 25 -16.86 8.33 2.97
CA VAL A 25 -16.94 9.49 3.87
C VAL A 25 -17.83 10.57 3.29
N ALA A 26 -17.78 10.82 1.97
CA ALA A 26 -18.67 11.77 1.30
C ALA A 26 -20.15 11.41 1.50
N PHE A 27 -20.53 10.14 1.38
CA PHE A 27 -21.90 9.69 1.62
C PHE A 27 -22.29 9.74 3.11
N GLY A 28 -21.35 9.46 4.02
CA GLY A 28 -21.59 9.46 5.46
C GLY A 28 -21.72 10.85 6.09
N THR A 29 -20.82 11.77 5.74
CA THR A 29 -20.78 13.10 6.36
C THR A 29 -21.52 14.16 5.55
N ARG A 30 -21.70 13.95 4.23
CA ARG A 30 -22.22 14.94 3.27
C ARG A 30 -21.44 16.28 3.30
N THR A 31 -20.21 16.25 3.77
CA THR A 31 -19.31 17.42 3.83
C THR A 31 -18.08 17.16 2.94
N PRO A 32 -17.82 18.02 1.95
CA PRO A 32 -16.73 17.80 0.99
C PRO A 32 -15.34 17.88 1.65
N GLU A 33 -15.19 18.74 2.67
CA GLU A 33 -13.95 18.91 3.42
C GLU A 33 -13.52 17.62 4.13
N HIS A 34 -14.47 16.95 4.80
CA HIS A 34 -14.16 15.74 5.56
C HIS A 34 -13.85 14.57 4.62
N ALA A 35 -14.56 14.46 3.50
CA ALA A 35 -14.30 13.45 2.48
C ALA A 35 -12.91 13.63 1.86
N LEU A 36 -12.52 14.87 1.55
CA LEU A 36 -11.22 15.18 0.98
C LEU A 36 -10.08 14.89 1.97
N ILE A 37 -10.22 15.33 3.22
CA ILE A 37 -9.24 15.06 4.28
C ILE A 37 -9.08 13.55 4.47
N ALA A 38 -10.20 12.82 4.59
CA ALA A 38 -10.15 11.37 4.78
C ALA A 38 -9.50 10.64 3.59
N ALA A 39 -9.83 11.02 2.36
CA ALA A 39 -9.20 10.44 1.17
C ALA A 39 -7.68 10.67 1.15
N LEU A 40 -7.24 11.91 1.41
CA LEU A 40 -5.81 12.25 1.44
C LEU A 40 -5.06 11.50 2.55
N VAL A 41 -5.64 11.44 3.75
CA VAL A 41 -5.05 10.71 4.89
C VAL A 41 -4.91 9.23 4.56
N VAL A 42 -5.96 8.60 4.03
CA VAL A 42 -5.93 7.18 3.66
C VAL A 42 -4.88 6.90 2.57
N PHE A 43 -4.76 7.78 1.59
CA PHE A 43 -3.75 7.63 0.54
C PHE A 43 -2.34 7.59 1.13
N ILE A 44 -2.00 8.58 1.97
CA ILE A 44 -0.68 8.72 2.60
C ILE A 44 -0.40 7.53 3.52
N VAL A 45 -1.34 7.18 4.39
CA VAL A 45 -1.14 6.09 5.35
C VAL A 45 -0.99 4.75 4.62
N SER A 46 -1.83 4.50 3.60
CA SER A 46 -1.77 3.27 2.82
C SER A 46 -0.43 3.11 2.10
N ILE A 47 0.05 4.14 1.39
CA ILE A 47 1.28 4.03 0.60
C ILE A 47 2.50 3.84 1.50
N VAL A 48 2.55 4.56 2.63
CA VAL A 48 3.63 4.41 3.62
C VAL A 48 3.60 3.00 4.20
N LEU A 49 2.44 2.51 4.62
CA LEU A 49 2.31 1.19 5.23
C LEU A 49 2.73 0.08 4.27
N VAL A 50 2.22 0.08 3.03
CA VAL A 50 2.59 -0.94 2.04
C VAL A 50 4.08 -0.87 1.69
N ALA A 51 4.62 0.33 1.52
CA ALA A 51 6.06 0.50 1.26
C ALA A 51 6.91 0.02 2.45
N THR A 52 6.50 0.28 3.69
CA THR A 52 7.20 -0.19 4.88
C THR A 52 7.15 -1.72 4.97
N LEU A 53 6.01 -2.34 4.69
CA LEU A 53 5.88 -3.80 4.67
C LEU A 53 6.78 -4.41 3.59
N ASP A 54 6.79 -3.83 2.39
CA ASP A 54 7.63 -4.29 1.30
C ASP A 54 9.13 -4.18 1.62
N LEU A 55 9.54 -3.08 2.26
CA LEU A 55 10.93 -2.89 2.71
C LEU A 55 11.31 -3.81 3.88
N SER A 56 10.33 -4.21 4.71
CA SER A 56 10.56 -5.11 5.83
C SER A 56 10.79 -6.55 5.41
N PHE A 57 10.35 -6.93 4.20
CA PHE A 57 10.53 -8.27 3.67
C PHE A 57 12.01 -8.51 3.30
N LYS A 58 12.65 -9.42 4.04
CA LYS A 58 13.93 -10.02 3.63
C LYS A 58 13.59 -11.32 2.92
N PRO A 59 13.91 -11.50 1.63
CA PRO A 59 13.80 -12.81 1.01
C PRO A 59 14.65 -13.78 1.82
N ASP A 60 14.10 -14.97 2.14
CA ASP A 60 14.82 -16.01 2.87
C ASP A 60 16.23 -16.15 2.28
N GLU A 61 17.26 -15.96 3.12
CA GLU A 61 18.61 -16.36 2.76
C GLU A 61 18.51 -17.82 2.34
N GLN A 62 18.76 -18.13 1.07
CA GLN A 62 18.84 -19.51 0.62
C GLN A 62 19.94 -20.17 1.44
N ASP A 63 19.54 -20.91 2.48
CA ASP A 63 20.43 -21.70 3.31
C ASP A 63 21.28 -22.58 2.38
N PRO A 64 22.60 -22.35 2.30
CA PRO A 64 23.50 -23.14 1.45
C PRO A 64 23.45 -24.63 1.79
N ASN A 65 22.95 -24.99 2.98
CA ASN A 65 22.82 -26.37 3.45
C ASN A 65 21.45 -27.00 3.20
N LYS A 66 20.47 -26.29 2.63
CA LYS A 66 19.22 -26.95 2.22
C LYS A 66 19.46 -27.74 0.94
N PRO A 67 19.31 -29.08 0.96
CA PRO A 67 19.54 -29.91 -0.22
C PRO A 67 18.55 -29.49 -1.30
N ARG A 68 19.08 -29.21 -2.49
CA ARG A 68 18.27 -28.91 -3.68
C ARG A 68 17.45 -30.16 -3.99
N LEU A 69 16.16 -30.14 -3.64
CA LEU A 69 15.22 -31.14 -4.15
C LEU A 69 15.21 -30.98 -5.68
N ARG A 70 15.59 -32.08 -6.33
CA ARG A 70 15.85 -32.19 -7.76
C ARG A 70 14.59 -32.00 -8.58
#